data_AF-A0A942E7F4-F1
#
_entry.id   AF-A0A942E7F4-F1
#
_cell.length_a   1.000
_cell.length_b   1.000
_cell.length_c   1.000
_cell.angle_alpha   90.00
_cell.angle_beta   90.00
_cell.angle_gamma   90.00
#
_symmetry.space_group_name_H-M   'P 1'
#
loop_
_entity.id
_entity.type
_entity.pdbx_description
1 polymer ?
#
loop_
_entity_poly.entity_id
_entity_poly.type
_entity_poly.pdbx_seq_one_letter_code
_entity_poly.pdbx_strand_id
1 'polypeptide(L)' 'MTISAIASGAAGMHRAADRLEASASRVARFGTGLQDVDLTTEMVETIMAQTDFKAAATVVRAADRMTQTTIDILA' A
#
# COMPACT_ATOMS: atom_id res chain seq x y z
N MET A 1 1.31 21.94 2.79
CA MET A 1 0.65 20.93 1.92
C MET A 1 1.42 19.61 1.85
N THR A 2 2.75 19.58 1.83
CA THR A 2 3.56 18.35 1.75
C THR A 2 3.36 17.39 2.94
N ILE A 3 3.29 17.90 4.17
CA ILE A 3 3.01 17.10 5.38
C ILE A 3 1.66 16.35 5.26
N SER A 4 0.62 17.02 4.75
CA SER A 4 -0.69 16.40 4.53
C SER A 4 -0.65 15.34 3.44
N ALA A 5 0.17 15.52 2.39
CA ALA A 5 0.34 14.52 1.33
C ALA A 5 1.10 13.28 1.84
N ILE A 6 2.12 13.48 2.68
CA ILE A 6 2.85 12.40 3.34
C ILE A 6 1.91 11.61 4.26
N ALA A 7 1.11 12.30 5.08
CA ALA A 7 0.14 11.65 5.97
C ALA A 7 -0.91 10.85 5.20
N SER A 8 -1.46 11.40 4.11
CA SER A 8 -2.42 10.71 3.24
C SER A 8 -1.80 9.50 2.53
N GLY A 9 -0.58 9.63 2.03
CA GLY A 9 0.16 8.53 1.42
C GLY A 9 0.50 7.44 2.42
N ALA A 10 0.94 7.79 3.63
CA ALA A 10 1.18 6.84 4.72
C ALA A 10 -0.11 6.10 5.12
N ALA A 11 -1.23 6.80 5.25
CA ALA A 11 -2.52 6.18 5.54
C ALA A 11 -3.00 5.24 4.40
N GLY A 12 -2.73 5.59 3.14
CA GLY A 12 -2.99 4.73 1.99
C GLY A 12 -2.14 3.45 2.00
N MET A 13 -0.84 3.59 2.33
CA MET A 13 0.07 2.45 2.49
C MET A 13 -0.37 1.51 3.62
N HIS A 14 -0.77 2.06 4.78
CA HIS A 14 -1.29 1.25 5.89
C HIS A 14 -2.54 0.45 5.48
N ARG A 15 -3.52 1.10 4.86
CA ARG A 15 -4.74 0.41 4.39
C ARG A 15 -4.44 -0.69 3.37
N ALA A 16 -3.49 -0.47 2.47
CA ALA A 16 -3.07 -1.49 1.51
C ALA A 16 -2.38 -2.67 2.20
N ALA A 17 -1.58 -2.41 3.24
CA ALA A 17 -0.96 -3.45 4.06
C ALA A 17 -2.01 -4.28 4.82
N ASP A 18 -3.02 -3.65 5.43
CA ASP A 18 -4.10 -4.36 6.13
C ASP A 18 -4.88 -5.28 5.17
N ARG A 19 -5.15 -4.81 3.95
CA ARG A 19 -5.81 -5.61 2.91
C ARG A 19 -4.95 -6.80 2.48
N LEU A 20 -3.64 -6.59 2.31
CA LEU A 20 -2.71 -7.65 1.98
C LEU A 20 -2.65 -8.72 3.08
N GLU A 21 -2.60 -8.31 4.35
CA GLU A 21 -2.60 -9.23 5.50
C GLU A 21 -3.89 -10.05 5.55
N ALA A 22 -5.04 -9.42 5.32
CA ALA A 22 -6.31 -10.12 5.26
C ALA A 22 -6.36 -11.16 4.12
N SER A 23 -5.87 -10.81 2.92
CA SER A 23 -5.79 -11.75 1.79
C SER A 23 -4.80 -12.89 2.09
N ALA A 24 -3.63 -12.59 2.64
CA ALA A 24 -2.65 -13.61 3.03
C ALA A 24 -3.22 -14.59 4.08
N SER A 25 -4.01 -14.09 5.04
CA SER A 25 -4.72 -14.95 6.00
C SER A 25 -5.71 -15.90 5.32
N ARG A 26 -6.46 -15.42 4.32
CA ARG A 26 -7.41 -16.25 3.55
C ARG A 26 -6.70 -17.28 2.69
N VAL A 27 -5.60 -16.90 2.02
CA VAL A 27 -4.75 -17.82 1.26
C VAL A 27 -4.12 -18.88 2.16
N ALA A 28 -3.65 -18.52 3.36
CA ALA A 28 -3.10 -19.48 4.32
C ALA A 28 -4.15 -20.52 4.78
N ARG A 29 -5.42 -20.12 4.88
CA ARG A 29 -6.53 -21.02 5.25
C ARG A 29 -6.89 -22.00 4.14
N PHE A 30 -6.62 -21.69 2.87
CA PHE A 30 -6.78 -22.65 1.77
C PHE A 30 -6.02 -23.96 2.03
N GLY A 31 -4.81 -23.87 2.59
CA GLY A 31 -3.99 -25.05 2.92
C GLY A 31 -4.58 -25.98 3.98
N THR A 32 -5.64 -25.56 4.68
CA THR A 32 -6.32 -26.38 5.71
C THR A 32 -7.45 -27.25 5.14
N GLY A 33 -7.82 -27.09 3.87
CA GLY A 33 -8.86 -27.88 3.21
C GLY A 33 -10.29 -27.68 3.74
N LEU A 34 -10.48 -26.75 4.69
CA LEU A 34 -11.76 -26.49 5.36
C LEU A 34 -12.66 -25.51 4.59
N GLN A 35 -12.14 -24.80 3.57
CA GLN A 35 -12.90 -23.85 2.75
C GLN A 35 -12.38 -23.82 1.31
N ASP A 36 -13.32 -23.67 0.37
CA ASP A 36 -13.01 -23.41 -1.04
C ASP A 36 -12.62 -21.93 -1.17
N VAL A 37 -11.32 -21.65 -1.31
CA VAL A 37 -10.80 -20.29 -1.49
C VAL A 37 -10.48 -20.11 -2.96
N ASP A 38 -11.11 -19.13 -3.61
CA ASP A 38 -10.75 -18.75 -4.98
C ASP A 38 -9.40 -18.04 -4.99
N LEU A 39 -8.34 -18.82 -5.14
CA LEU A 39 -6.96 -18.35 -5.24
C LEU A 39 -6.75 -17.35 -6.38
N THR A 40 -7.55 -17.43 -7.44
CA THR A 40 -7.42 -16.51 -8.58
C THR A 40 -7.87 -15.12 -8.17
N THR A 41 -9.00 -15.03 -7.48
CA THR A 41 -9.52 -13.76 -6.96
C THR A 41 -8.63 -13.18 -5.87
N GLU A 42 -8.14 -14.01 -4.92
CA GLU A 42 -7.22 -13.54 -3.87
C GLU A 42 -5.87 -13.05 -4.43
N MET A 43 -5.38 -13.68 -5.49
CA MET A 43 -4.16 -13.22 -6.16
C MET A 43 -4.36 -11.89 -6.89
N VAL A 44 -5.53 -11.65 -7.50
CA VAL A 44 -5.89 -10.34 -8.06
C VAL A 44 -6.00 -9.28 -6.96
N GLU A 45 -6.65 -9.60 -5.83
CA GLU A 45 -6.72 -8.69 -4.68
C GLU A 45 -5.31 -8.33 -4.17
N THR A 46 -4.40 -9.30 -4.11
CA THR A 46 -3.01 -9.09 -3.72
C THR A 46 -2.29 -8.13 -4.68
N ILE A 47 -2.47 -8.31 -6.00
CA ILE A 47 -1.89 -7.42 -7.03
C ILE A 47 -2.46 -6.00 -6.93
N MET A 48 -3.76 -5.89 -6.68
CA MET A 48 -4.41 -4.59 -6.47
C MET A 48 -3.87 -3.90 -5.22
N ALA A 49 -3.77 -4.61 -4.09
CA ALA A 49 -3.20 -4.09 -2.85
C ALA A 49 -1.74 -3.62 -3.04
N GLN A 50 -0.93 -4.39 -3.78
CA GLN A 50 0.44 -3.98 -4.13
C GLN A 50 0.45 -2.69 -4.96
N THR A 51 -0.45 -2.58 -5.94
CA THR A 51 -0.56 -1.40 -6.80
C THR A 51 -0.97 -0.16 -5.99
N ASP A 52 -1.96 -0.29 -5.12
CA ASP A 52 -2.42 0.78 -4.22
C ASP A 52 -1.31 1.24 -3.28
N PHE A 53 -0.56 0.30 -2.69
CA PHE A 53 0.59 0.60 -1.85
C PHE A 53 1.66 1.39 -2.63
N LYS A 54 1.98 0.94 -3.85
CA LYS A 54 2.99 1.59 -4.71
C LYS A 54 2.57 2.99 -5.14
N ALA A 55 1.28 3.19 -5.45
CA ALA A 55 0.73 4.50 -5.76
C ALA A 55 0.88 5.46 -4.57
N ALA A 56 0.46 5.02 -3.38
CA ALA A 56 0.58 5.79 -2.16
C ALA A 56 2.05 6.11 -1.81
N ALA A 57 2.96 5.15 -1.95
CA ALA A 57 4.39 5.35 -1.75
C ALA A 57 4.98 6.38 -2.73
N THR A 58 4.50 6.40 -3.97
CA THR A 58 4.94 7.37 -4.99
C THR A 58 4.54 8.79 -4.60
N VAL A 59 3.33 8.98 -4.06
CA VAL A 59 2.87 10.29 -3.53
C VAL A 59 3.77 10.76 -2.39
N VAL A 60 4.09 9.88 -1.43
CA VAL A 60 5.01 10.22 -0.33
C VAL A 60 6.37 10.64 -0.87
N ARG A 61 6.96 9.86 -1.80
CA ARG A 61 8.25 10.18 -2.42
C ARG A 61 8.23 11.52 -3.18
N ALA A 62 7.13 11.84 -3.85
CA ALA A 62 6.98 13.12 -4.54
C ALA A 62 6.94 14.28 -3.54
N ALA A 63 6.15 14.15 -2.47
CA ALA A 63 6.07 15.16 -1.41
C ALA A 63 7.41 15.36 -0.67
N ASP A 64 8.16 14.28 -0.46
CA ASP A 64 9.50 14.31 0.13
C ASP A 64 10.48 15.08 -0.77
N ARG A 65 10.52 14.77 -2.07
CA ARG A 65 11.35 15.52 -3.04
C ARG A 65 11.00 17.00 -3.09
N MET A 66 9.72 17.36 -3.07
CA MET A 66 9.29 18.77 -3.02
C MET A 66 9.82 19.48 -1.77
N THR A 67 9.83 18.78 -0.64
CA THR A 67 10.34 19.31 0.63
C THR A 67 11.86 19.49 0.55
N GLN A 68 12.58 18.51 0.02
CA GLN A 68 14.03 18.61 -0.19
C GLN A 68 14.40 19.76 -1.12
N THR A 69 13.75 19.88 -2.29
CA THR A 69 13.99 21.00 -3.21
C THR A 69 13.72 22.36 -2.56
N THR A 70 12.74 22.44 -1.66
CA THR A 70 12.49 23.67 -0.91
C THR A 70 13.65 23.99 0.02
N ILE A 71 14.14 23.00 0.78
CA ILE A 71 15.30 23.16 1.67
C ILE A 71 16.54 23.57 0.87
N ASP A 72 16.79 22.93 -0.26
CA ASP A 72 17.95 23.20 -1.12
C ASP A 72 17.92 24.62 -1.72
N ILE A 73 16.74 25.21 -1.95
CA ILE A 73 16.61 26.60 -2.42
C ILE A 73 16.86 27.61 -1.28
N LEU A 74 16.57 27.25 -0.03
CA LEU A 74 16.74 28.12 1.13
C LEU A 74 18.17 28.10 1.71
N ALA A 75 18.94 27.04 1.46
CA ALA A 75 20.33 26.87 1.90
C ALA A 75 21.31 27.62 0.99
#